data_AF-A0A921HZJ9-F1
#
_entry.id   AF-A0A921HZJ9-F1
#
_cell.length_a   1.000
_cell.length_b   1.000
_cell.length_c   1.000
_cell.angle_alpha   90.00
_cell.angle_beta   90.00
_cell.angle_gamma   90.00
#
_symmetry.space_group_name_H-M   'P 1'
#
loop_
_entity.id
_entity.type
_entity.pdbx_description
1 polymer ?
#
loop_
_entity_poly.entity_id
_entity_poly.type
_entity_poly.pdbx_seq_one_letter_code
_entity_poly.pdbx_strand_id
1 'polypeptide(L)'
;DGENDYGTGYSIRKGGTFDKALTGNGAGYTGSITFRATEALLNYMEAEYELTKNISSGKILEYWKAVRTAAGFTGTAIDPQTTIAATDISQEKLDWGSYSAGEQLTDPVLYNIRRERRCELMAEGLRWMDLIRWRALDQMIDEPYFIEGFHLWNTPMQNWYDANNLISDGSASATVSNPSLSEYYRPYQKNMTSGNLFKDGYTWHMAHYLQPLPIKQFQLTASDNASPELSPLYQNPYWPTTADMPAEK
;
A
#
# COMPACT_ATOMS: atom_id res chain seq x y z
N ASP A 1 -19.36 -12.30 -1.32
CA ASP A 1 -18.35 -13.24 -0.82
C ASP A 1 -17.19 -13.21 -1.80
N GLY A 2 -16.11 -12.48 -1.46
CA GLY A 2 -14.97 -12.24 -2.35
C GLY A 2 -13.94 -13.38 -2.34
N GLU A 3 -14.24 -14.47 -1.64
CA GLU A 3 -13.36 -15.65 -1.55
C GLU A 3 -13.35 -16.47 -2.84
N ASN A 4 -14.33 -16.28 -3.74
CA ASN A 4 -14.52 -17.09 -4.94
C ASN A 4 -14.26 -16.34 -6.25
N ASP A 5 -13.87 -15.05 -6.20
CA ASP A 5 -13.64 -14.24 -7.40
C ASP A 5 -12.32 -13.46 -7.37
N TYR A 6 -11.89 -13.00 -8.55
CA TYR A 6 -10.77 -12.09 -8.69
C TYR A 6 -11.32 -10.69 -8.93
N GLY A 7 -11.63 -9.98 -7.84
CA GLY A 7 -12.31 -8.69 -7.87
C GLY A 7 -11.61 -7.58 -8.68
N THR A 8 -10.31 -7.73 -9.00
CA THR A 8 -9.54 -6.80 -9.87
C THR A 8 -9.12 -7.43 -11.20
N GLY A 9 -9.45 -8.71 -11.43
CA GLY A 9 -8.93 -9.52 -12.54
C GLY A 9 -7.48 -10.00 -12.36
N TYR A 10 -6.80 -9.60 -11.27
CA TYR A 10 -5.49 -10.14 -10.91
C TYR A 10 -5.61 -11.22 -9.84
N SER A 11 -4.71 -12.20 -9.91
CA SER A 11 -4.57 -13.26 -8.93
C SER A 11 -3.13 -13.32 -8.44
N ILE A 12 -2.95 -13.54 -7.13
CA ILE A 12 -1.63 -13.66 -6.52
C ILE A 12 -1.19 -15.11 -6.53
N ARG A 13 0.01 -15.37 -7.06
CA ARG A 13 0.60 -16.72 -7.09
C ARG A 13 1.70 -16.92 -6.05
N LYS A 14 2.38 -15.84 -5.64
CA LYS A 14 3.45 -15.87 -4.65
C LYS A 14 2.93 -16.41 -3.31
N GLY A 15 3.70 -17.29 -2.68
CA GLY A 15 3.32 -17.98 -1.44
C GLY A 15 2.38 -19.18 -1.64
N GLY A 16 1.80 -19.36 -2.83
CA GLY A 16 0.95 -20.50 -3.15
C GLY A 16 1.75 -21.78 -3.48
N THR A 17 1.15 -22.93 -3.24
CA THR A 17 1.68 -24.23 -3.64
C THR A 17 1.48 -24.49 -5.14
N PHE A 18 2.45 -25.16 -5.77
CA PHE A 18 2.32 -25.69 -7.14
C PHE A 18 1.66 -27.06 -7.20
N ASP A 19 1.50 -27.73 -6.05
CA ASP A 19 0.81 -29.00 -5.98
C ASP A 19 -0.71 -28.79 -5.93
N LYS A 20 -1.39 -29.20 -7.00
CA LYS A 20 -2.85 -29.14 -7.12
C LYS A 20 -3.57 -29.87 -5.98
N ALA A 21 -3.00 -30.93 -5.42
CA ALA A 21 -3.60 -31.65 -4.30
C ALA A 21 -3.73 -30.77 -3.04
N LEU A 22 -2.90 -29.72 -2.93
CA LEU A 22 -2.81 -28.83 -1.78
C LEU A 22 -3.50 -27.47 -2.00
N THR A 23 -4.20 -27.27 -3.13
CA THR A 23 -4.87 -25.98 -3.43
C THR A 23 -6.29 -25.87 -2.88
N GLY A 24 -6.80 -26.90 -2.19
CA GLY A 24 -8.08 -26.82 -1.49
C GLY A 24 -8.02 -25.86 -0.30
N ASN A 25 -9.14 -25.24 0.06
CA ASN A 25 -9.21 -24.39 1.25
C ASN A 25 -8.81 -25.20 2.50
N GLY A 26 -7.82 -24.72 3.25
CA GLY A 26 -7.25 -25.41 4.41
C GLY A 26 -6.40 -26.66 4.11
N ALA A 27 -6.20 -27.04 2.85
CA ALA A 27 -5.44 -28.23 2.47
C ALA A 27 -3.92 -27.98 2.33
N GLY A 28 -3.51 -26.72 2.20
CA GLY A 28 -2.10 -26.33 2.07
C GLY A 28 -1.38 -26.22 3.42
N TYR A 29 -0.12 -26.65 3.44
CA TYR A 29 0.79 -26.51 4.60
C TYR A 29 2.07 -25.74 4.24
N THR A 30 2.03 -24.91 3.19
CA THR A 30 3.15 -24.06 2.79
C THR A 30 3.55 -23.16 3.96
N GLY A 31 4.84 -23.16 4.33
CA GLY A 31 5.35 -22.31 5.40
C GLY A 31 5.18 -20.83 5.07
N SER A 32 4.74 -20.05 6.06
CA SER A 32 4.71 -18.60 5.98
C SER A 32 6.07 -18.03 6.40
N ILE A 33 6.61 -17.10 5.61
CA ILE A 33 7.88 -16.44 5.92
C ILE A 33 7.59 -15.32 6.93
N THR A 34 8.20 -15.40 8.11
CA THR A 34 8.15 -14.30 9.10
C THR A 34 9.33 -13.35 8.95
N PHE A 35 10.53 -13.88 8.72
CA PHE A 35 11.75 -13.10 8.51
C PHE A 35 12.63 -13.77 7.45
N ARG A 36 13.29 -12.97 6.63
CA ARG A 36 14.30 -13.47 5.68
C ARG A 36 15.41 -12.45 5.46
N ALA A 37 16.60 -12.95 5.13
CA ALA A 37 17.82 -12.16 5.01
C ALA A 37 17.67 -10.94 4.09
N THR A 38 16.96 -11.08 2.97
CA THR A 38 16.74 -9.99 2.00
C THR A 38 16.03 -8.79 2.62
N GLU A 39 15.10 -9.01 3.56
CA GLU A 39 14.45 -7.90 4.28
C GLU A 39 15.48 -7.09 5.08
N ALA A 40 16.41 -7.76 5.75
CA ALA A 40 17.47 -7.10 6.51
C ALA A 40 18.42 -6.28 5.59
N LEU A 41 18.71 -6.78 4.38
CA LEU A 41 19.47 -6.02 3.38
C LEU A 41 18.73 -4.75 2.95
N LEU A 42 17.44 -4.86 2.68
CA LEU A 42 16.58 -3.73 2.30
C LEU A 42 16.43 -2.72 3.45
N ASN A 43 16.28 -3.18 4.69
CA ASN A 43 16.24 -2.34 5.89
C ASN A 43 17.55 -1.55 6.05
N TYR A 44 18.70 -2.21 5.85
CA TYR A 44 20.01 -1.56 5.87
C TYR A 44 20.12 -0.51 4.78
N MET A 45 19.74 -0.85 3.53
CA MET A 45 19.80 0.07 2.40
C MET A 45 19.00 1.35 2.67
N GLU A 46 17.77 1.21 3.15
CA GLU A 46 16.90 2.36 3.45
C GLU A 46 17.45 3.18 4.62
N ALA A 47 17.84 2.55 5.73
CA ALA A 47 18.34 3.25 6.90
C ALA A 47 19.66 4.00 6.64
N GLU A 48 20.62 3.35 5.96
CA GLU A 48 21.90 3.96 5.59
C GLU A 48 21.69 5.13 4.62
N TYR A 49 20.79 4.98 3.65
CA TYR A 49 20.49 6.06 2.71
C TYR A 49 19.75 7.22 3.38
N GLU A 50 18.78 6.95 4.26
CA GLU A 50 18.08 7.98 5.01
C GLU A 50 19.03 8.79 5.91
N LEU A 51 20.04 8.13 6.51
CA LEU A 51 21.06 8.78 7.33
C LEU A 51 22.04 9.63 6.50
N THR A 52 22.52 9.10 5.38
CA THR A 52 23.68 9.66 4.67
C THR A 52 23.34 10.44 3.41
N LYS A 53 22.16 10.18 2.83
CA LYS A 53 21.73 10.65 1.51
C LYS A 53 22.75 10.39 0.41
N ASN A 54 23.54 9.33 0.56
CA ASN A 54 24.59 8.94 -0.37
C ASN A 54 24.42 7.48 -0.76
N ILE A 55 24.08 7.21 -2.02
CA ILE A 55 23.87 5.86 -2.54
C ILE A 55 25.14 4.99 -2.45
N SER A 56 26.33 5.61 -2.45
CA SER A 56 27.60 4.91 -2.32
C SER A 56 28.00 4.66 -0.86
N SER A 57 27.17 5.06 0.12
CA SER A 57 27.48 4.83 1.52
C SER A 57 27.31 3.37 1.93
N GLY A 58 28.22 2.93 2.79
CA GLY A 58 28.20 1.59 3.36
C GLY A 58 28.10 0.50 2.28
N LYS A 59 27.09 -0.34 2.41
CA LYS A 59 26.83 -1.49 1.53
C LYS A 59 25.60 -1.35 0.64
N ILE A 60 25.05 -0.14 0.47
CA ILE A 60 23.79 0.07 -0.27
C ILE A 60 23.85 -0.56 -1.67
N LEU A 61 24.85 -0.18 -2.48
CA LEU A 61 24.99 -0.69 -3.85
C LEU A 61 25.30 -2.20 -3.91
N GLU A 62 26.09 -2.72 -2.98
CA GLU A 62 26.40 -4.15 -2.89
C GLU A 62 25.11 -4.96 -2.65
N TYR A 63 24.34 -4.56 -1.64
CA TYR A 63 23.10 -5.24 -1.28
C TYR A 63 22.04 -5.11 -2.36
N TRP A 64 21.87 -3.93 -2.95
CA TRP A 64 20.92 -3.73 -4.04
C TRP A 64 21.23 -4.65 -5.22
N LYS A 65 22.49 -4.71 -5.65
CA LYS A 65 22.93 -5.60 -6.74
C LYS A 65 22.75 -7.07 -6.38
N ALA A 66 22.99 -7.46 -5.13
CA ALA A 66 22.76 -8.82 -4.65
C ALA A 66 21.28 -9.21 -4.70
N VAL A 67 20.37 -8.34 -4.23
CA VAL A 67 18.91 -8.55 -4.30
C VAL A 67 18.46 -8.75 -5.75
N ARG A 68 18.87 -7.85 -6.65
CA ARG A 68 18.52 -7.94 -8.08
C ARG A 68 19.08 -9.18 -8.77
N THR A 69 20.32 -9.53 -8.48
CA THR A 69 20.93 -10.76 -9.01
C THR A 69 20.16 -12.00 -8.57
N ALA A 70 19.77 -12.06 -7.29
CA ALA A 70 18.94 -13.15 -6.77
C ALA A 70 17.54 -13.19 -7.40
N ALA A 71 16.98 -12.02 -7.73
CA ALA A 71 15.72 -11.88 -8.46
C ALA A 71 15.84 -12.18 -9.98
N GLY A 72 17.02 -12.57 -10.46
CA GLY A 72 17.25 -12.97 -11.86
C GLY A 72 17.54 -11.82 -12.83
N PHE A 73 17.82 -10.61 -12.33
CA PHE A 73 18.25 -9.51 -13.19
C PHE A 73 19.62 -9.83 -13.81
N THR A 74 19.82 -9.41 -15.06
CA THR A 74 21.06 -9.64 -15.81
C THR A 74 21.55 -8.34 -16.47
N GLY A 75 22.85 -8.29 -16.80
CA GLY A 75 23.45 -7.15 -17.49
C GLY A 75 23.29 -5.83 -16.72
N THR A 76 22.96 -4.75 -17.44
CA THR A 76 22.79 -3.40 -16.86
C THR A 76 21.63 -3.30 -15.88
N ALA A 77 20.66 -4.24 -15.93
CA ALA A 77 19.51 -4.23 -15.04
C ALA A 77 19.89 -4.53 -13.57
N ILE A 78 21.03 -5.21 -13.34
CA ILE A 78 21.56 -5.42 -11.98
C ILE A 78 21.91 -4.08 -11.32
N ASP A 79 22.32 -3.07 -12.09
CA ASP A 79 22.67 -1.77 -11.55
C ASP A 79 21.42 -0.92 -11.23
N PRO A 80 21.22 -0.47 -9.97
CA PRO A 80 20.09 0.39 -9.61
C PRO A 80 20.06 1.72 -10.36
N GLN A 81 21.20 2.21 -10.82
CA GLN A 81 21.24 3.46 -11.59
C GLN A 81 20.40 3.39 -12.86
N THR A 82 20.22 2.20 -13.45
CA THR A 82 19.37 1.99 -14.62
C THR A 82 17.92 2.38 -14.35
N THR A 83 17.35 2.00 -13.21
CA THR A 83 15.96 2.36 -12.88
C THR A 83 15.86 3.78 -12.31
N ILE A 84 16.85 4.21 -11.51
CA ILE A 84 16.90 5.56 -10.95
C ILE A 84 16.94 6.61 -12.07
N ALA A 85 17.76 6.41 -13.10
CA ALA A 85 17.88 7.34 -14.23
C ALA A 85 16.61 7.39 -15.10
N ALA A 86 15.80 6.32 -15.09
CA ALA A 86 14.56 6.25 -15.85
C ALA A 86 13.34 6.73 -15.04
N THR A 87 13.49 7.01 -13.74
CA THR A 87 12.39 7.44 -12.87
C THR A 87 12.09 8.92 -13.07
N ASP A 88 10.87 9.21 -13.50
CA ASP A 88 10.23 10.51 -13.34
C ASP A 88 9.22 10.40 -12.20
N ILE A 89 9.58 10.93 -11.02
CA ILE A 89 8.73 10.79 -9.82
C ILE A 89 7.34 11.42 -10.03
N SER A 90 7.20 12.44 -10.88
CA SER A 90 5.89 13.07 -11.12
C SER A 90 4.85 12.09 -11.69
N GLN A 91 5.31 11.01 -12.33
CA GLN A 91 4.48 9.94 -12.89
C GLN A 91 4.20 8.79 -11.90
N GLU A 92 4.91 8.75 -10.76
CA GLU A 92 4.87 7.61 -9.82
C GLU A 92 3.77 7.76 -8.75
N LYS A 93 2.86 8.73 -8.90
CA LYS A 93 1.82 9.09 -7.90
C LYS A 93 0.92 7.94 -7.46
N LEU A 94 0.71 6.94 -8.32
CA LEU A 94 -0.11 5.77 -7.98
C LEU A 94 0.61 4.79 -7.05
N ASP A 95 1.93 4.90 -6.90
CA ASP A 95 2.67 4.17 -5.87
C ASP A 95 2.70 4.99 -4.59
N TRP A 96 1.93 4.59 -3.58
CA TRP A 96 1.99 5.23 -2.26
C TRP A 96 3.40 5.25 -1.63
N GLY A 97 4.33 4.40 -2.08
CA GLY A 97 5.74 4.46 -1.69
C GLY A 97 6.44 5.76 -2.09
N SER A 98 5.88 6.53 -3.03
CA SER A 98 6.40 7.83 -3.46
C SER A 98 6.00 8.99 -2.54
N TYR A 99 5.38 8.74 -1.39
CA TYR A 99 4.93 9.81 -0.48
C TYR A 99 5.56 9.69 0.90
N SER A 100 5.78 10.84 1.55
CA SER A 100 6.10 10.93 2.97
C SER A 100 5.39 12.12 3.61
N ALA A 101 4.61 11.87 4.65
CA ALA A 101 3.81 12.89 5.35
C ALA A 101 2.91 13.73 4.43
N GLY A 102 2.37 13.11 3.37
CA GLY A 102 1.47 13.75 2.40
C GLY A 102 2.17 14.37 1.20
N GLU A 103 3.49 14.56 1.28
CA GLU A 103 4.28 15.13 0.19
C GLU A 103 4.84 14.05 -0.70
N GLN A 104 4.74 14.24 -2.01
CA GLN A 104 5.42 13.38 -2.96
C GLN A 104 6.94 13.57 -2.85
N LEU A 105 7.69 12.48 -2.86
CA LEU A 105 9.14 12.51 -2.85
C LEU A 105 9.68 13.26 -4.07
N THR A 106 10.82 13.92 -3.89
CA THR A 106 11.60 14.53 -4.98
C THR A 106 12.89 13.75 -5.26
N ASP A 107 13.22 12.79 -4.39
CA ASP A 107 14.43 11.97 -4.47
C ASP A 107 14.15 10.63 -5.16
N PRO A 108 14.65 10.42 -6.40
CA PRO A 108 14.39 9.20 -7.15
C PRO A 108 15.14 8.00 -6.59
N VAL A 109 16.24 8.21 -5.85
CA VAL A 109 17.00 7.13 -5.21
C VAL A 109 16.17 6.57 -4.06
N LEU A 110 15.68 7.43 -3.16
CA LEU A 110 14.83 6.99 -2.05
C LEU A 110 13.58 6.27 -2.55
N TYR A 111 12.91 6.84 -3.57
CA TYR A 111 11.76 6.18 -4.18
C TYR A 111 12.10 4.78 -4.69
N ASN A 112 13.23 4.62 -5.40
CA ASN A 112 13.63 3.33 -5.93
C ASN A 112 14.00 2.33 -4.81
N ILE A 113 14.58 2.76 -3.69
CA ILE A 113 14.80 1.88 -2.52
C ILE A 113 13.47 1.36 -1.99
N ARG A 114 12.47 2.24 -1.82
CA ARG A 114 11.12 1.87 -1.38
C ARG A 114 10.41 0.96 -2.39
N ARG A 115 10.61 1.20 -3.69
CA ARG A 115 10.10 0.37 -4.80
C ARG A 115 10.70 -1.03 -4.78
N GLU A 116 12.00 -1.18 -4.54
CA GLU A 116 12.62 -2.50 -4.39
C GLU A 116 12.00 -3.27 -3.25
N ARG A 117 11.86 -2.61 -2.09
CA ARG A 117 11.23 -3.22 -0.92
C ARG A 117 9.82 -3.70 -1.23
N ARG A 118 9.01 -2.87 -1.91
CA ARG A 118 7.65 -3.22 -2.37
C ARG A 118 7.64 -4.43 -3.29
N CYS A 119 8.50 -4.46 -4.30
CA CYS A 119 8.52 -5.53 -5.29
C CYS A 119 9.01 -6.84 -4.68
N GLU A 120 10.12 -6.79 -3.94
CA GLU A 120 10.76 -7.96 -3.34
C GLU A 120 9.84 -8.60 -2.28
N LEU A 121 9.18 -7.80 -1.44
CA LEU A 121 8.36 -8.26 -0.31
C LEU A 121 6.85 -8.28 -0.61
N MET A 122 6.44 -8.16 -1.87
CA MET A 122 5.04 -8.28 -2.27
C MET A 122 4.44 -9.57 -1.71
N ALA A 123 3.20 -9.52 -1.20
CA ALA A 123 2.49 -10.66 -0.58
C ALA A 123 3.01 -11.13 0.80
N GLU A 124 4.01 -10.48 1.39
CA GLU A 124 4.63 -10.94 2.66
C GLU A 124 4.13 -10.16 3.89
N GLY A 125 3.05 -9.38 3.77
CA GLY A 125 2.41 -8.68 4.90
C GLY A 125 3.11 -7.41 5.39
N LEU A 126 4.20 -6.99 4.76
CA LEU A 126 5.03 -5.86 5.24
C LEU A 126 4.62 -4.49 4.68
N ARG A 127 3.86 -4.44 3.58
CA ARG A 127 3.55 -3.19 2.88
C ARG A 127 2.77 -2.20 3.76
N TRP A 128 1.88 -2.68 4.61
CA TRP A 128 1.14 -1.81 5.53
C TRP A 128 2.07 -1.11 6.51
N MET A 129 3.01 -1.85 7.09
CA MET A 129 4.00 -1.30 8.02
C MET A 129 4.85 -0.21 7.36
N ASP A 130 5.24 -0.42 6.10
CA ASP A 130 5.99 0.56 5.32
C ASP A 130 5.22 1.86 5.09
N LEU A 131 3.96 1.76 4.64
CA LEU A 131 3.12 2.94 4.37
C LEU A 131 2.84 3.76 5.64
N ILE A 132 2.64 3.06 6.76
CA ILE A 132 2.39 3.69 8.06
C ILE A 132 3.63 4.41 8.57
N ARG A 133 4.80 3.77 8.58
CA ARG A 133 6.04 4.39 9.08
C ARG A 133 6.54 5.54 8.19
N TRP A 134 6.22 5.52 6.90
CA TRP A 134 6.49 6.64 5.98
C TRP A 134 5.44 7.75 6.05
N ARG A 135 4.31 7.51 6.72
CA ARG A 135 3.17 8.41 6.71
C ARG A 135 2.73 8.75 5.27
N ALA A 136 2.64 7.72 4.44
CA ALA A 136 2.44 7.84 3.00
C ALA A 136 0.99 8.14 2.59
N LEU A 137 0.02 7.92 3.49
CA LEU A 137 -1.41 7.91 3.16
C LEU A 137 -2.08 9.27 3.36
N ASP A 138 -1.39 10.27 3.92
CA ASP A 138 -1.92 11.62 4.14
C ASP A 138 -2.41 12.28 2.85
N GLN A 139 -1.79 11.98 1.71
CA GLN A 139 -2.21 12.51 0.41
C GLN A 139 -3.68 12.14 0.10
N MET A 140 -4.15 10.99 0.61
CA MET A 140 -5.53 10.53 0.44
C MET A 140 -6.55 11.26 1.31
N ILE A 141 -6.12 12.20 2.17
CA ILE A 141 -7.03 13.12 2.86
C ILE A 141 -7.65 14.08 1.84
N ASP A 142 -6.84 14.58 0.92
CA ASP A 142 -7.24 15.58 -0.07
C ASP A 142 -7.52 14.97 -1.46
N GLU A 143 -6.84 13.89 -1.82
CA GLU A 143 -6.97 13.21 -3.11
C GLU A 143 -7.46 11.76 -2.95
N PRO A 144 -8.76 11.47 -3.14
CA PRO A 144 -9.31 10.12 -3.00
C PRO A 144 -8.63 9.11 -3.93
N TYR A 145 -8.31 7.92 -3.40
CA TYR A 145 -7.73 6.84 -4.18
C TYR A 145 -8.80 5.94 -4.79
N PHE A 146 -8.68 5.66 -6.09
CA PHE A 146 -9.57 4.75 -6.81
C PHE A 146 -8.83 3.46 -7.16
N ILE A 147 -9.35 2.33 -6.65
CA ILE A 147 -8.78 1.01 -6.96
C ILE A 147 -9.09 0.66 -8.41
N GLU A 148 -8.04 0.33 -9.16
CA GLU A 148 -8.09 -0.13 -10.55
C GLU A 148 -7.62 -1.58 -10.67
N GLY A 149 -8.28 -2.33 -11.54
CA GLY A 149 -7.96 -3.70 -11.89
C GLY A 149 -7.24 -3.79 -13.24
N PHE A 150 -7.61 -4.78 -14.05
CA PHE A 150 -7.08 -4.93 -15.40
C PHE A 150 -7.56 -3.82 -16.36
N HIS A 151 -6.77 -3.56 -17.40
CA HIS A 151 -7.12 -2.61 -18.48
C HIS A 151 -8.19 -3.24 -19.38
N LEU A 152 -9.43 -2.82 -19.20
CA LEU A 152 -10.59 -3.42 -19.88
C LEU A 152 -10.91 -2.67 -21.17
N TRP A 153 -11.23 -1.39 -21.05
CA TRP A 153 -11.78 -0.58 -22.13
C TRP A 153 -10.71 -0.21 -23.15
N ASN A 154 -11.10 -0.10 -24.41
CA ASN A 154 -10.20 0.23 -25.53
C ASN A 154 -9.04 -0.78 -25.72
N THR A 155 -9.19 -2.00 -25.21
CA THR A 155 -8.24 -3.10 -25.41
C THR A 155 -8.88 -4.27 -26.15
N PRO A 156 -8.08 -5.19 -26.73
CA PRO A 156 -8.62 -6.45 -27.27
C PRO A 156 -9.40 -7.28 -26.24
N MET A 157 -9.12 -7.09 -24.94
CA MET A 157 -9.75 -7.83 -23.84
C MET A 157 -11.24 -7.54 -23.72
N GLN A 158 -11.69 -6.34 -24.08
CA GLN A 158 -13.12 -5.98 -24.10
C GLN A 158 -13.94 -6.96 -24.95
N ASN A 159 -13.38 -7.42 -26.08
CA ASN A 159 -14.05 -8.33 -27.01
C ASN A 159 -14.06 -9.80 -26.53
N TRP A 160 -13.41 -10.12 -25.40
CA TRP A 160 -13.48 -11.46 -24.81
C TRP A 160 -14.81 -11.69 -24.08
N TYR A 161 -15.56 -10.62 -23.81
CA TYR A 161 -16.83 -10.65 -23.11
C TYR A 161 -17.99 -10.36 -24.07
N ASP A 162 -19.15 -10.97 -23.80
CA ASP A 162 -20.40 -10.58 -24.45
C ASP A 162 -20.73 -9.12 -24.07
N ALA A 163 -21.00 -8.28 -25.07
CA ALA A 163 -21.34 -6.88 -24.86
C ALA A 163 -22.57 -6.70 -23.96
N ASN A 164 -23.51 -7.65 -23.97
CA ASN A 164 -24.69 -7.63 -23.09
C ASN A 164 -24.33 -7.87 -21.62
N ASN A 165 -23.16 -8.47 -21.34
CA ASN A 165 -22.64 -8.68 -19.99
C ASN A 165 -21.79 -7.51 -19.49
N LEU A 166 -21.43 -6.54 -20.35
CA LEU A 166 -20.67 -5.35 -19.99
C LEU A 166 -21.61 -4.15 -19.75
N ILE A 167 -22.42 -4.23 -18.70
CA ILE A 167 -23.34 -3.16 -18.30
C ILE A 167 -22.55 -2.12 -17.50
N SER A 168 -22.26 -0.98 -18.14
CA SER A 168 -21.41 0.08 -17.58
C SER A 168 -22.16 1.39 -17.29
N ASP A 169 -23.48 1.30 -17.05
CA ASP A 169 -24.38 2.45 -16.93
C ASP A 169 -24.40 3.09 -15.52
N GLY A 170 -23.66 2.52 -14.57
CA GLY A 170 -23.61 3.00 -13.18
C GLY A 170 -24.86 2.64 -12.36
N SER A 171 -25.79 1.85 -12.89
CA SER A 171 -26.98 1.40 -12.18
C SER A 171 -26.65 0.37 -11.09
N ALA A 172 -27.64 0.00 -10.28
CA ALA A 172 -27.51 -1.09 -9.32
C ALA A 172 -27.22 -2.45 -9.98
N SER A 173 -27.54 -2.60 -11.27
CA SER A 173 -27.32 -3.81 -12.06
C SER A 173 -26.05 -3.73 -12.92
N ALA A 174 -25.28 -2.64 -12.84
CA ALA A 174 -24.02 -2.50 -13.56
C ALA A 174 -23.03 -3.60 -13.17
N THR A 175 -22.43 -4.22 -14.18
CA THR A 175 -21.48 -5.34 -14.02
C THR A 175 -20.03 -4.88 -14.12
N VAL A 176 -19.78 -3.71 -14.74
CA VAL A 176 -18.47 -3.10 -14.93
C VAL A 176 -18.53 -1.58 -14.71
N SER A 177 -17.39 -0.95 -14.39
CA SER A 177 -17.31 0.50 -14.24
C SER A 177 -17.41 1.21 -15.58
N ASN A 178 -18.01 2.41 -15.60
CA ASN A 178 -18.12 3.21 -16.80
C ASN A 178 -16.73 3.61 -17.36
N PRO A 179 -16.47 3.46 -18.68
CA PRO A 179 -15.20 3.86 -19.30
C PRO A 179 -14.87 5.36 -19.14
N SER A 180 -15.87 6.21 -18.88
CA SER A 180 -15.64 7.63 -18.62
C SER A 180 -14.95 7.91 -17.28
N LEU A 181 -14.93 6.94 -16.35
CA LEU A 181 -14.24 7.05 -15.06
C LEU A 181 -12.77 6.63 -15.17
N SER A 182 -12.50 5.57 -15.94
CA SER A 182 -11.17 5.05 -16.26
C SER A 182 -11.28 4.00 -17.36
N GLU A 183 -10.22 3.81 -18.15
CA GLU A 183 -10.11 2.66 -19.05
C GLU A 183 -9.88 1.34 -18.28
N TYR A 184 -9.37 1.43 -17.05
CA TYR A 184 -9.19 0.29 -16.16
C TYR A 184 -10.49 -0.04 -15.43
N TYR A 185 -10.72 -1.33 -15.19
CA TYR A 185 -11.87 -1.77 -14.42
C TYR A 185 -11.77 -1.28 -12.97
N ARG A 186 -12.78 -0.54 -12.49
CA ARG A 186 -12.87 -0.02 -11.12
C ARG A 186 -13.94 -0.78 -10.34
N PRO A 187 -13.58 -1.82 -9.56
CA PRO A 187 -14.56 -2.71 -8.92
C PRO A 187 -15.53 -1.99 -7.98
N TYR A 188 -15.07 -0.92 -7.33
CA TYR A 188 -15.85 -0.12 -6.39
C TYR A 188 -16.64 1.03 -7.04
N GLN A 189 -16.54 1.20 -8.36
CA GLN A 189 -17.29 2.18 -9.14
C GLN A 189 -18.12 1.54 -10.26
N LYS A 190 -18.51 0.27 -10.11
CA LYS A 190 -19.48 -0.38 -11.00
C LYS A 190 -20.86 0.28 -10.89
N ASN A 191 -21.40 0.30 -9.69
CA ASN A 191 -22.67 0.93 -9.33
C ASN A 191 -22.39 2.31 -8.72
N MET A 192 -23.01 3.37 -9.24
CA MET A 192 -22.81 4.76 -8.79
C MET A 192 -24.02 5.32 -8.03
N THR A 193 -24.97 4.47 -7.65
CA THR A 193 -26.13 4.85 -6.84
C THR A 193 -25.71 5.32 -5.43
N SER A 194 -26.61 6.03 -4.74
CA SER A 194 -26.36 6.57 -3.39
C SER A 194 -26.04 5.53 -2.32
N GLY A 195 -26.39 4.26 -2.54
CA GLY A 195 -26.08 3.17 -1.63
C GLY A 195 -24.61 2.69 -1.70
N ASN A 196 -23.85 3.06 -2.72
CA ASN A 196 -22.44 2.69 -2.81
C ASN A 196 -21.57 3.69 -2.04
N LEU A 197 -21.06 3.27 -0.89
CA LEU A 197 -20.19 4.07 -0.02
C LEU A 197 -18.78 4.30 -0.59
N PHE A 198 -18.37 3.55 -1.61
CA PHE A 198 -17.03 3.58 -2.19
C PHE A 198 -16.97 4.29 -3.55
N LYS A 199 -18.10 4.81 -4.03
CA LYS A 199 -18.20 5.43 -5.36
C LYS A 199 -17.32 6.67 -5.52
N ASP A 200 -17.00 7.34 -4.42
CA ASP A 200 -16.20 8.57 -4.38
C ASP A 200 -14.72 8.30 -4.03
N GLY A 201 -14.31 7.03 -3.98
CA GLY A 201 -12.93 6.61 -3.70
C GLY A 201 -12.65 6.43 -2.21
N TYR A 202 -11.44 5.95 -1.92
CA TYR A 202 -10.95 5.77 -0.56
C TYR A 202 -10.26 7.03 -0.08
N THR A 203 -10.67 7.53 1.09
CA THR A 203 -10.05 8.66 1.77
C THR A 203 -9.30 8.21 3.01
N TRP A 204 -8.43 9.08 3.52
CA TRP A 204 -7.68 8.83 4.74
C TRP A 204 -8.08 9.79 5.86
N HIS A 205 -7.94 9.33 7.10
CA HIS A 205 -8.11 10.12 8.31
C HIS A 205 -6.91 9.87 9.24
N MET A 206 -6.47 10.90 9.97
CA MET A 206 -5.33 10.79 10.89
C MET A 206 -5.52 9.71 11.95
N ALA A 207 -6.78 9.45 12.34
CA ALA A 207 -7.17 8.38 13.24
C ALA A 207 -6.76 6.97 12.77
N HIS A 208 -6.44 6.78 11.49
CA HIS A 208 -6.06 5.49 10.95
C HIS A 208 -4.58 5.12 11.18
N TYR A 209 -3.71 6.07 11.58
CA TYR A 209 -2.30 5.76 11.86
C TYR A 209 -2.09 5.17 13.26
N LEU A 210 -2.72 5.77 14.26
CA LEU A 210 -2.50 5.48 15.67
C LEU A 210 -3.86 5.37 16.37
N GLN A 211 -3.95 4.50 17.37
CA GLN A 211 -5.13 4.38 18.21
C GLN A 211 -5.03 5.32 19.41
N PRO A 212 -6.13 5.88 19.93
CA PRO A 212 -6.06 6.70 21.14
C PRO A 212 -5.71 5.83 22.35
N LEU A 213 -4.93 6.39 23.26
CA LEU A 213 -4.79 5.83 24.60
C LEU A 213 -6.11 6.04 25.39
N PRO A 214 -6.58 5.03 26.14
CA PRO A 214 -7.83 5.17 26.89
C PRO A 214 -7.71 6.25 27.98
N ILE A 215 -8.68 7.19 28.03
CA ILE A 215 -8.70 8.29 29.01
C ILE A 215 -8.62 7.78 30.46
N LYS A 216 -9.18 6.61 30.74
CA LYS A 216 -9.11 6.00 32.07
C LYS A 216 -7.66 5.75 32.53
N GLN A 217 -6.74 5.45 31.62
CA GLN A 217 -5.33 5.26 31.97
C GLN A 217 -4.67 6.57 32.41
N PHE A 218 -5.05 7.70 31.81
CA PHE A 218 -4.61 9.02 32.25
C PHE A 218 -5.12 9.31 33.66
N GLN A 219 -6.41 9.07 33.91
CA GLN A 219 -7.00 9.28 35.24
C GLN A 219 -6.33 8.42 36.31
N LEU A 220 -6.05 7.14 36.03
CA LEU A 220 -5.43 6.22 37.00
C LEU A 220 -3.98 6.56 37.33
N THR A 221 -3.28 7.28 36.46
CA THR A 221 -1.87 7.65 36.63
C THR A 221 -1.68 9.10 37.07
N ALA A 222 -2.74 9.90 37.04
CA ALA A 222 -2.77 11.24 37.56
C ALA A 222 -2.53 11.25 39.08
N SER A 223 -1.83 12.28 39.58
CA SER A 223 -1.52 12.39 41.02
C SER A 223 -2.75 12.45 41.92
N ASP A 224 -3.90 12.88 41.37
CA ASP A 224 -5.19 12.95 42.07
C ASP A 224 -6.15 11.80 41.71
N ASN A 225 -5.70 10.85 40.88
CA ASN A 225 -6.50 9.75 40.33
C ASN A 225 -7.76 10.18 39.53
N ALA A 226 -7.79 11.41 39.02
CA ALA A 226 -8.99 11.96 38.39
C ALA A 226 -8.72 12.82 37.16
N SER A 227 -7.72 13.70 37.19
CA SER A 227 -7.51 14.76 36.20
C SER A 227 -6.49 14.31 35.15
N PRO A 228 -6.89 14.01 33.89
CA PRO A 228 -5.99 13.50 32.86
C PRO A 228 -4.75 14.37 32.61
N GLU A 229 -4.87 15.69 32.79
CA GLU A 229 -3.80 16.68 32.65
C GLU A 229 -2.69 16.55 33.71
N LEU A 230 -2.95 15.87 34.83
CA LEU A 230 -1.96 15.56 35.87
C LEU A 230 -1.28 14.19 35.63
N SER A 231 -1.66 13.48 34.58
CA SER A 231 -1.04 12.20 34.20
C SER A 231 0.37 12.41 33.65
N PRO A 232 1.32 11.50 33.93
CA PRO A 232 2.60 11.46 33.22
C PRO A 232 2.48 10.92 31.78
N LEU A 233 1.31 10.41 31.38
CA LEU A 233 1.06 9.93 30.02
C LEU A 233 0.77 11.10 29.08
N TYR A 234 1.17 10.96 27.82
CA TYR A 234 0.76 11.85 26.73
C TYR A 234 -0.06 11.06 25.71
N GLN A 235 -1.01 11.73 25.08
CA GLN A 235 -1.84 11.12 24.05
C GLN A 235 -1.04 10.93 22.75
N ASN A 236 -1.41 9.91 21.97
CA ASN A 236 -0.85 9.71 20.64
C ASN A 236 -1.08 10.97 19.77
N PRO A 237 -0.13 11.32 18.87
CA PRO A 237 -0.27 12.47 17.98
C PRO A 237 -1.65 12.57 17.35
N TYR A 238 -2.18 13.79 17.28
CA TYR A 238 -3.48 14.17 16.72
C TYR A 238 -4.70 13.74 17.54
N TRP A 239 -4.56 12.84 18.51
CA TRP A 239 -5.66 12.45 19.38
C TRP A 239 -5.80 13.40 20.58
N PRO A 240 -7.03 13.80 20.94
CA PRO A 240 -7.29 14.57 22.14
C PRO A 240 -7.39 13.68 23.39
N THR A 241 -7.30 14.31 24.56
CA THR A 241 -7.59 13.68 25.87
C THR A 241 -9.07 13.80 26.26
N THR A 242 -9.90 14.36 25.38
CA THR A 242 -11.36 14.41 25.53
C THR A 242 -11.99 13.22 24.81
N ALA A 243 -12.93 12.56 25.48
CA ALA A 243 -13.69 11.45 24.88
C ALA A 243 -14.54 11.92 23.68
N ASP A 244 -14.83 11.00 22.76
CA ASP A 244 -15.69 11.20 21.59
C ASP A 244 -15.27 12.32 20.62
N MET A 245 -14.00 12.70 20.64
CA MET A 245 -13.42 13.67 19.71
C MET A 245 -12.54 12.97 18.66
N PRO A 246 -12.55 13.44 17.39
CA PRO A 246 -11.74 12.86 16.32
C PRO A 246 -10.25 13.19 16.50
N ALA A 247 -9.40 12.50 15.73
CA ALA A 247 -8.02 12.90 15.57
C ALA A 247 -7.91 14.05 14.56
N GLU A 248 -7.26 15.16 14.94
CA GLU A 248 -7.16 16.39 14.14
C GLU A 248 -5.70 16.81 13.95
N LYS A 249 -5.38 17.38 12.77
CA LYS A 249 -4.01 17.76 12.37
C LYS A 249 -3.58 19.11 12.94
#